data_AF-A0A014L656-F1
#
_entry.id   AF-A0A014L656-F1
#
_cell.length_a   1.000
_cell.length_b   1.000
_cell.length_c   1.000
_cell.angle_alpha   90.00
_cell.angle_beta   90.00
_cell.angle_gamma   90.00
#
_symmetry.space_group_name_H-M   'P 1'
#
loop_
_entity.id
_entity.type
_entity.pdbx_description
1 polymer ?
#
loop_
_entity_poly.entity_id
_entity_poly.type
_entity_poly.pdbx_seq_one_letter_code
_entity_poly.pdbx_strand_id
1 'polypeptide(L)'
;MKDIIQLELENLTPEQKEELNKELFYNTLDNLLRPKNEWTYPLKTFSGIFYKDLNELDENLKDFFEKAPADFIHFQKNNKNSLYNQMLKKHDFQDLSYENMVENLTQEQKDEIVSKIPRLFKKLASERGLRDVLLDTIDPETGKFVELKEDLDEEQKNKHALLVLHYGIPRYIPSKFFKNDDQLINYALKQSVSVNDLLHEFNDILNPQYKFNQWIETTYELEKVQKDNLAQNQKFESTKKKMKM
;
A
#
# COMPACT_ATOMS: atom_id res chain seq x y z
N MET A 1 -8.78 -16.86 -10.62
CA MET A 1 -8.00 -15.64 -10.86
C MET A 1 -6.73 -15.80 -10.06
N LYS A 2 -5.57 -15.61 -10.67
CA LYS A 2 -4.29 -15.71 -9.93
C LYS A 2 -4.08 -14.41 -9.15
N ASP A 3 -3.64 -14.54 -7.91
CA ASP A 3 -3.20 -13.39 -7.11
C ASP A 3 -1.82 -12.89 -7.58
N ILE A 4 -1.45 -11.68 -7.17
CA ILE A 4 -0.19 -11.05 -7.57
C ILE A 4 1.03 -11.87 -7.16
N ILE A 5 1.00 -12.57 -6.02
CA ILE A 5 2.13 -13.40 -5.57
C ILE A 5 2.34 -14.55 -6.57
N GLN A 6 1.26 -15.24 -6.95
CA GLN A 6 1.33 -16.32 -7.92
C GLN A 6 1.80 -15.81 -9.29
N LEU A 7 1.31 -14.66 -9.74
CA LEU A 7 1.75 -14.06 -11.00
C LEU A 7 3.24 -13.72 -10.98
N GLU A 8 3.73 -13.11 -9.88
CA GLU A 8 5.15 -12.79 -9.70
C GLU A 8 6.02 -14.04 -9.73
N LEU A 9 5.63 -15.11 -9.04
CA LEU A 9 6.36 -16.37 -9.06
C LEU A 9 6.37 -17.02 -10.45
N GLU A 10 5.26 -17.04 -11.17
CA GLU A 10 5.19 -17.58 -12.53
C GLU A 10 6.04 -16.81 -13.55
N ASN A 11 6.31 -15.55 -13.27
CA ASN A 11 7.15 -14.70 -14.10
C ASN A 11 8.66 -14.92 -13.85
N LEU A 12 9.04 -15.60 -12.77
CA LEU A 12 10.44 -15.95 -12.49
C LEU A 12 10.85 -17.25 -13.19
N THR A 13 12.10 -17.30 -13.67
CA THR A 13 12.69 -18.57 -14.15
C THR A 13 13.00 -19.50 -12.96
N PRO A 14 13.12 -20.82 -13.19
CA PRO A 14 13.52 -21.76 -12.14
C PRO A 14 14.79 -21.33 -11.38
N GLU A 15 15.81 -20.85 -12.09
CA GLU A 15 17.08 -20.40 -11.49
C GLU A 15 16.87 -19.17 -10.61
N GLN A 16 15.99 -18.24 -11.02
CA GLN A 16 15.67 -17.04 -10.24
C GLN A 16 14.90 -17.38 -8.96
N LYS A 17 14.00 -18.38 -9.02
CA LYS A 17 13.28 -18.87 -7.85
C LYS A 17 14.23 -19.52 -6.85
N GLU A 18 15.18 -20.31 -7.33
CA GLU A 18 16.21 -20.91 -6.48
C GLU A 18 17.10 -19.85 -5.83
N GLU A 19 17.50 -18.83 -6.58
CA GLU A 19 18.30 -17.71 -6.06
C GLU A 19 17.53 -16.91 -4.99
N LEU A 20 16.28 -16.56 -5.27
CA LEU A 20 15.39 -15.90 -4.32
C LEU A 20 15.22 -16.71 -3.03
N ASN A 21 14.99 -18.02 -3.15
CA ASN A 21 14.84 -18.90 -2.00
C ASN A 21 16.13 -18.96 -1.16
N LYS A 22 17.31 -18.97 -1.80
CA LYS A 22 18.60 -18.86 -1.11
C LYS A 22 18.78 -17.51 -0.42
N GLU A 23 18.42 -16.41 -1.07
CA GLU A 23 18.53 -15.07 -0.48
C GLU A 23 17.64 -14.94 0.76
N LEU A 24 16.37 -15.35 0.66
CA LEU A 24 15.44 -15.36 1.78
C LEU A 24 15.93 -16.24 2.92
N PHE A 25 16.53 -17.39 2.62
CA PHE A 25 17.17 -18.25 3.61
C PHE A 25 18.26 -17.53 4.38
N TYR A 26 19.24 -16.95 3.67
CA TYR A 26 20.40 -16.31 4.30
C TYR A 26 20.00 -15.07 5.11
N ASN A 27 19.06 -14.26 4.60
CA ASN A 27 18.55 -13.10 5.33
C ASN A 27 17.81 -13.51 6.60
N THR A 28 17.01 -14.57 6.55
CA THR A 28 16.30 -15.08 7.74
C THR A 28 17.28 -15.72 8.74
N LEU A 29 18.32 -16.41 8.26
CA LEU A 29 19.36 -17.00 9.09
C LEU A 29 20.22 -15.92 9.79
N ASP A 30 20.62 -14.86 9.08
CA ASP A 30 21.37 -13.74 9.68
C ASP A 30 20.54 -13.04 10.77
N ASN A 31 19.25 -12.86 10.55
CA ASN A 31 18.32 -12.30 11.53
C ASN A 31 18.16 -13.18 12.79
N LEU A 32 18.17 -14.52 12.63
CA LEU A 32 18.11 -15.46 13.75
C LEU A 32 19.41 -15.55 14.55
N LEU A 33 20.55 -15.34 13.90
CA LEU A 33 21.87 -15.43 14.53
C LEU A 33 22.31 -14.12 15.21
N ARG A 34 21.59 -13.00 15.02
CA ARG A 34 21.82 -11.76 15.77
C ARG A 34 21.22 -11.85 17.18
N PRO A 35 22.00 -11.59 18.25
CA PRO A 35 21.46 -11.52 19.60
C PRO A 35 20.69 -10.21 19.77
N LYS A 36 19.39 -10.34 20.08
CA LYS A 36 18.33 -9.31 20.10
C LYS A 36 17.74 -9.07 18.72
N ASN A 37 16.54 -9.64 18.49
CA ASN A 37 15.30 -8.92 18.16
C ASN A 37 14.14 -9.93 18.19
N GLU A 38 12.95 -9.47 18.59
CA GLU A 38 11.77 -10.25 19.01
C GLU A 38 11.02 -11.02 17.88
N TRP A 39 11.66 -11.24 16.73
CA TRP A 39 11.06 -11.94 15.60
C TRP A 39 11.21 -13.46 15.75
N THR A 40 10.27 -14.06 16.47
CA THR A 40 10.14 -15.52 16.53
C THR A 40 9.39 -16.04 15.31
N TYR A 41 10.04 -16.13 14.16
CA TYR A 41 9.51 -16.99 13.10
C TYR A 41 9.60 -18.44 13.57
N PRO A 42 8.50 -19.22 13.57
CA PRO A 42 8.56 -20.61 13.97
C PRO A 42 9.48 -21.36 13.01
N LEU A 43 10.43 -22.11 13.56
CA LEU A 43 11.40 -22.97 12.85
C LEU A 43 10.76 -23.93 11.82
N LYS A 44 9.44 -24.18 11.90
CA LYS A 44 8.68 -24.93 10.89
C LYS A 44 8.64 -24.26 9.51
N THR A 45 8.71 -22.93 9.44
CA THR A 45 8.83 -22.20 8.16
C THR A 45 10.21 -22.43 7.52
N PHE A 46 11.22 -22.74 8.34
CA PHE A 46 12.61 -22.96 7.92
C PHE A 46 12.84 -24.32 7.25
N SER A 47 12.09 -25.36 7.63
CA SER A 47 12.19 -26.68 6.97
C SER A 47 11.67 -26.66 5.52
N GLY A 48 10.92 -25.62 5.14
CA GLY A 48 10.42 -25.38 3.79
C GLY A 48 11.48 -25.06 2.75
N ILE A 49 12.69 -24.68 3.17
CA ILE A 49 13.64 -23.96 2.31
C ILE A 49 14.67 -24.90 1.63
N PHE A 50 14.58 -26.22 1.89
CA PHE A 50 15.54 -27.23 1.42
C PHE A 50 14.99 -28.20 0.36
N TYR A 51 13.99 -27.80 -0.43
CA TYR A 51 13.43 -28.70 -1.45
C TYR A 51 14.14 -28.60 -2.80
N LYS A 52 14.28 -29.76 -3.45
CA LYS A 52 14.83 -29.92 -4.80
C LYS A 52 13.76 -29.89 -5.88
N ASP A 53 12.47 -29.93 -5.53
CA ASP A 53 11.35 -29.89 -6.47
C ASP A 53 10.87 -28.45 -6.67
N LEU A 54 10.69 -28.04 -7.93
CA LEU A 54 10.24 -26.70 -8.31
C LEU A 54 8.78 -26.44 -7.92
N ASN A 55 7.93 -27.47 -7.86
CA ASN A 55 6.54 -27.29 -7.43
C ASN A 55 6.48 -27.00 -5.91
N GLU A 56 7.31 -27.69 -5.12
CA GLU A 56 7.45 -27.42 -3.70
C GLU A 56 8.07 -26.03 -3.48
N LEU A 57 8.98 -25.59 -4.35
CA LEU A 57 9.58 -24.25 -4.29
C LEU A 57 8.55 -23.13 -4.46
N ASP A 58 7.65 -23.24 -5.44
CA ASP A 58 6.60 -22.24 -5.68
C ASP A 58 5.62 -22.15 -4.51
N GLU A 59 5.17 -23.29 -3.97
CA GLU A 59 4.28 -23.31 -2.80
C GLU A 59 4.96 -22.66 -1.58
N ASN A 60 6.23 -22.97 -1.32
CA ASN A 60 6.96 -22.39 -0.18
C ASN A 60 7.19 -20.89 -0.33
N LEU A 61 7.57 -20.42 -1.53
CA LEU A 61 7.74 -18.98 -1.78
C LEU A 61 6.40 -18.23 -1.66
N LYS A 62 5.31 -18.85 -2.14
CA LYS A 62 3.96 -18.29 -1.97
C LYS A 62 3.60 -18.17 -0.50
N ASP A 63 3.73 -19.26 0.26
CA ASP A 63 3.47 -19.31 1.70
C ASP A 63 4.30 -18.27 2.49
N PHE A 64 5.55 -18.06 2.09
CA PHE A 64 6.43 -17.06 2.67
C PHE A 64 5.89 -15.64 2.43
N PHE A 65 5.61 -15.28 1.18
CA PHE A 65 5.13 -13.94 0.83
C PHE A 65 3.75 -13.62 1.40
N GLU A 66 2.87 -14.61 1.53
CA GLU A 66 1.58 -14.45 2.21
C GLU A 66 1.74 -14.12 3.71
N LYS A 67 2.72 -14.74 4.38
CA LYS A 67 3.01 -14.51 5.80
C LYS A 67 3.87 -13.26 6.02
N ALA A 68 4.60 -12.81 5.00
CA ALA A 68 5.52 -11.69 5.05
C ALA A 68 5.26 -10.65 3.95
N PRO A 69 4.14 -9.88 4.00
CA PRO A 69 3.81 -8.91 2.95
C PRO A 69 4.87 -7.82 2.73
N ALA A 70 5.59 -7.41 3.79
CA ALA A 70 6.66 -6.43 3.67
C ALA A 70 7.84 -6.95 2.83
N ASP A 71 8.21 -8.23 3.01
CA ASP A 71 9.25 -8.88 2.21
C ASP A 71 8.80 -9.08 0.76
N PHE A 72 7.52 -9.35 0.52
CA PHE A 72 6.98 -9.38 -0.84
C PHE A 72 7.09 -8.02 -1.54
N ILE A 73 6.70 -6.93 -0.87
CA ILE A 73 6.86 -5.57 -1.43
C ILE A 73 8.33 -5.25 -1.67
N HIS A 74 9.21 -5.63 -0.75
CA HIS A 74 10.65 -5.47 -0.91
C HIS A 74 11.17 -6.21 -2.15
N PHE A 75 10.74 -7.46 -2.33
CA PHE A 75 11.03 -8.25 -3.54
C PHE A 75 10.55 -7.52 -4.80
N GLN A 76 9.28 -7.08 -4.82
CA GLN A 76 8.71 -6.41 -6.00
C GLN A 76 9.51 -5.16 -6.40
N LYS A 77 9.97 -4.37 -5.42
CA LYS A 77 10.71 -3.13 -5.67
C LYS A 77 12.17 -3.37 -6.08
N ASN A 78 12.84 -4.36 -5.50
CA ASN A 78 14.29 -4.54 -5.69
C ASN A 78 14.64 -5.58 -6.77
N ASN A 79 13.73 -6.50 -7.09
CA ASN A 79 13.98 -7.47 -8.14
C ASN A 79 13.66 -6.86 -9.51
N LYS A 80 14.69 -6.63 -10.33
CA LYS A 80 14.54 -6.10 -11.69
C LYS A 80 13.61 -6.92 -12.59
N ASN A 81 13.43 -8.20 -12.27
CA ASN A 81 12.60 -9.12 -13.03
C ASN A 81 11.20 -9.25 -12.44
N SER A 82 10.84 -8.57 -11.35
CA SER A 82 9.45 -8.58 -10.85
C SER A 82 8.48 -8.05 -11.92
N LEU A 83 7.26 -8.59 -11.96
CA LEU A 83 6.19 -8.05 -12.79
C LEU A 83 5.95 -6.59 -12.46
N TYR A 84 6.05 -6.21 -11.17
CA TYR A 84 6.00 -4.82 -10.73
C TYR A 84 6.95 -3.92 -11.53
N ASN A 85 8.25 -4.21 -11.49
CA ASN A 85 9.27 -3.39 -12.16
C ASN A 85 9.19 -3.46 -13.68
N GLN A 86 8.84 -4.63 -14.23
CA GLN A 86 8.63 -4.78 -15.66
C GLN A 86 7.46 -3.92 -16.16
N MET A 87 6.34 -3.90 -15.42
CA MET A 87 5.15 -3.13 -15.78
C MET A 87 5.36 -1.62 -15.60
N LEU A 88 6.03 -1.19 -14.52
CA LEU A 88 6.43 0.21 -14.36
C LEU A 88 7.21 0.69 -15.59
N LYS A 89 8.21 -0.10 -16.02
CA LYS A 89 9.06 0.23 -17.17
C LYS A 89 8.29 0.17 -18.50
N LYS A 90 7.45 -0.85 -18.72
CA LYS A 90 6.72 -1.08 -19.98
C LYS A 90 5.70 0.04 -20.25
N HIS A 91 5.07 0.56 -19.20
CA HIS A 91 3.99 1.54 -19.31
C HIS A 91 4.41 2.96 -18.95
N ASP A 92 5.72 3.20 -18.73
CA ASP A 92 6.29 4.49 -18.34
C ASP A 92 5.57 5.12 -17.13
N PHE A 93 5.18 4.26 -16.18
CA PHE A 93 4.52 4.73 -14.98
C PHE A 93 5.54 5.39 -14.05
N GLN A 94 5.18 6.57 -13.55
CA GLN A 94 5.82 7.11 -12.36
C GLN A 94 5.34 6.32 -11.13
N ASP A 95 6.21 6.12 -10.14
CA ASP A 95 5.85 5.44 -8.90
C ASP A 95 4.61 6.12 -8.29
N LEU A 96 3.57 5.34 -8.01
CA LEU A 96 2.31 5.88 -7.51
C LEU A 96 2.55 6.40 -6.09
N SER A 97 2.38 7.71 -5.88
CA SER A 97 2.49 8.32 -4.56
C SER A 97 1.18 8.22 -3.78
N TYR A 98 1.25 8.47 -2.47
CA TYR A 98 0.03 8.63 -1.66
C TYR A 98 -0.82 9.80 -2.15
N GLU A 99 -0.21 10.88 -2.63
CA GLU A 99 -0.92 12.01 -3.21
C GLU A 99 -1.81 11.56 -4.39
N ASN A 100 -1.27 10.73 -5.28
CA ASN A 100 -2.02 10.18 -6.40
C ASN A 100 -3.19 9.30 -5.93
N MET A 101 -3.03 8.56 -4.82
CA MET A 101 -4.12 7.75 -4.28
C MET A 101 -5.23 8.63 -3.73
N VAL A 102 -4.87 9.67 -2.96
CA VAL A 102 -5.83 10.59 -2.34
C VAL A 102 -6.63 11.38 -3.37
N GLU A 103 -6.00 11.84 -4.46
CA GLU A 103 -6.69 12.54 -5.55
C GLU A 103 -7.78 11.69 -6.21
N ASN A 104 -7.57 10.38 -6.29
CA ASN A 104 -8.48 9.43 -6.94
C ASN A 104 -9.59 8.89 -6.02
N LEU A 105 -9.60 9.27 -4.73
CA LEU A 105 -10.67 8.85 -3.82
C LEU A 105 -12.00 9.53 -4.16
N THR A 106 -13.08 8.78 -3.99
CA THR A 106 -14.44 9.34 -3.99
C THR A 106 -14.67 10.19 -2.74
N GLN A 107 -15.64 11.10 -2.76
CA GLN A 107 -15.94 11.91 -1.58
C GLN A 107 -16.38 11.06 -0.37
N GLU A 108 -17.12 9.98 -0.59
CA GLU A 108 -17.53 9.05 0.47
C GLU A 108 -16.32 8.41 1.17
N GLN A 109 -15.33 7.95 0.39
CA GLN A 109 -14.08 7.42 0.94
C GLN A 109 -13.29 8.49 1.71
N LYS A 110 -13.26 9.73 1.19
CA LYS A 110 -12.60 10.84 1.87
C LYS A 110 -13.27 11.14 3.20
N ASP A 111 -14.60 11.21 3.24
CA ASP A 111 -15.37 11.47 4.46
C ASP A 111 -15.13 10.38 5.50
N GLU A 112 -15.12 9.10 5.09
CA GLU A 112 -14.81 7.99 5.97
C GLU A 112 -13.40 8.10 6.57
N ILE A 113 -12.37 8.34 5.74
CA ILE A 113 -11.00 8.50 6.21
C ILE A 113 -10.88 9.70 7.16
N VAL A 114 -11.43 10.86 6.78
CA VAL A 114 -11.39 12.08 7.59
C VAL A 114 -12.04 11.86 8.95
N SER A 115 -13.12 11.07 9.05
CA SER A 115 -13.77 10.74 10.32
C SER A 115 -12.86 10.00 11.31
N LYS A 116 -11.85 9.26 10.83
CA LYS A 116 -10.92 8.47 11.65
C LYS A 116 -9.70 9.28 12.12
N ILE A 117 -9.29 10.26 11.32
CA ILE A 117 -8.11 11.10 11.57
C ILE A 117 -8.06 11.71 12.98
N PRO A 118 -9.14 12.24 13.59
CA PRO A 118 -9.10 12.79 14.96
C PRO A 118 -8.57 11.79 15.99
N ARG A 119 -8.97 10.52 15.91
CA ARG A 119 -8.49 9.48 16.85
C ARG A 119 -7.01 9.19 16.68
N LEU A 120 -6.49 9.30 15.45
CA LEU A 120 -5.07 9.11 15.15
C LEU A 120 -4.23 10.26 15.69
N PHE A 121 -4.72 11.49 15.59
CA PHE A 121 -4.04 12.65 16.15
C PHE A 121 -4.00 12.65 17.69
N LYS A 122 -4.98 12.04 18.36
CA LYS A 122 -4.89 11.82 19.82
C LYS A 122 -3.71 10.94 20.21
N LYS A 123 -3.36 9.93 19.41
CA LYS A 123 -2.14 9.12 19.65
C LYS A 123 -0.88 9.97 19.49
N LEU A 124 -0.84 10.85 18.48
CA LEU A 124 0.26 11.80 18.26
C LEU A 124 0.45 12.79 19.42
N ALA A 125 -0.64 13.16 20.12
CA ALA A 125 -0.58 14.05 21.27
C ALA A 125 0.37 13.51 22.36
N SER A 126 0.16 12.26 22.74
CA SER A 126 0.96 11.57 23.75
C SER A 126 2.44 11.48 23.37
N GLU A 127 2.74 11.19 22.11
CA GLU A 127 4.12 11.07 21.63
C GLU A 127 4.86 12.41 21.57
N ARG A 128 4.14 13.49 21.28
CA ARG A 128 4.71 14.84 21.17
C ARG A 128 4.71 15.63 22.48
N GLY A 129 4.36 15.00 23.60
CA GLY A 129 4.25 15.67 24.88
C GLY A 129 3.19 16.78 24.86
N LEU A 130 2.13 16.59 24.08
CA LEU A 130 0.95 17.46 24.08
C LEU A 130 -0.07 16.91 25.10
N ARG A 131 -0.89 17.80 25.64
CA ARG A 131 -1.99 17.44 26.54
C ARG A 131 -3.18 16.89 25.77
N ASP A 132 -3.48 17.48 24.62
CA ASP A 132 -4.55 17.01 23.72
C ASP A 132 -4.35 17.54 22.30
N VAL A 133 -5.01 16.91 21.34
CA VAL A 133 -5.08 17.34 19.94
C VAL A 133 -6.51 17.13 19.44
N LEU A 134 -7.05 18.15 18.79
CA LEU A 134 -8.40 18.15 18.24
C LEU A 134 -8.34 18.53 16.76
N LEU A 135 -9.18 17.89 15.95
CA LEU A 135 -9.43 18.31 14.57
C LEU A 135 -10.82 18.91 14.55
N ASP A 136 -10.93 20.17 14.15
CA ASP A 136 -12.21 20.85 13.97
C ASP A 136 -12.50 21.08 12.49
N THR A 137 -13.78 21.07 12.13
CA THR A 137 -14.25 21.45 10.80
C THR A 137 -14.67 22.90 10.86
N ILE A 138 -14.10 23.73 9.99
CA ILE A 138 -14.42 25.15 9.94
C ILE A 138 -15.48 25.36 8.87
N ASP A 139 -16.52 26.11 9.21
CA ASP A 139 -17.45 26.65 8.22
C ASP A 139 -16.71 27.71 7.38
N PRO A 140 -16.50 27.49 6.07
CA PRO A 140 -15.72 28.39 5.23
C PRO A 140 -16.44 29.72 4.96
N GLU A 141 -17.78 29.79 5.10
CA GLU A 141 -18.53 31.03 4.89
C GLU A 141 -18.49 31.92 6.12
N THR A 142 -18.60 31.33 7.32
CA THR A 142 -18.64 32.09 8.56
C THR A 142 -17.29 32.19 9.26
N GLY A 143 -16.32 31.35 8.90
CA GLY A 143 -15.03 31.22 9.58
C GLY A 143 -15.15 30.77 11.04
N LYS A 144 -16.36 30.36 11.47
CA LYS A 144 -16.64 30.13 12.88
C LYS A 144 -16.14 28.76 13.32
N PHE A 145 -15.31 28.82 14.35
CA PHE A 145 -14.87 27.71 15.17
C PHE A 145 -15.91 27.39 16.26
N VAL A 146 -16.09 26.12 16.61
CA VAL A 146 -16.91 25.79 17.79
C VAL A 146 -16.09 25.98 19.08
N GLU A 147 -14.78 25.73 19.05
CA GLU A 147 -13.91 25.77 20.24
C GLU A 147 -13.06 27.04 20.42
N LEU A 148 -12.65 27.72 19.35
CA LEU A 148 -11.88 28.96 19.42
C LEU A 148 -12.79 30.18 19.31
N LYS A 149 -12.84 30.99 20.37
CA LYS A 149 -13.56 32.27 20.43
C LYS A 149 -12.79 33.42 19.76
N GLU A 150 -12.07 33.15 18.68
CA GLU A 150 -11.24 34.13 17.97
C GLU A 150 -11.64 34.15 16.49
N ASP A 151 -11.71 35.36 15.91
CA ASP A 151 -12.01 35.54 14.49
C ASP A 151 -10.75 35.18 13.66
N LEU A 152 -10.90 34.25 12.73
CA LEU A 152 -9.82 33.80 11.84
C LEU A 152 -9.65 34.76 10.66
N ASP A 153 -8.40 34.97 10.24
CA ASP A 153 -8.07 35.74 9.03
C ASP A 153 -8.57 35.01 7.76
N GLU A 154 -8.76 35.72 6.63
CA GLU A 154 -9.25 35.12 5.38
C GLU A 154 -8.41 33.92 4.90
N GLU A 155 -7.09 33.94 5.10
CA GLU A 155 -6.19 32.83 4.77
C GLU A 155 -6.37 31.59 5.66
N GLN A 156 -7.06 31.75 6.80
CA GLN A 156 -7.31 30.72 7.80
C GLN A 156 -8.71 30.08 7.66
N LYS A 157 -9.58 30.59 6.77
CA LYS A 157 -10.87 29.98 6.39
C LYS A 157 -10.70 28.72 5.54
N ASN A 158 -10.17 27.69 6.18
CA ASN A 158 -9.84 26.40 5.58
C ASN A 158 -10.82 25.35 6.10
N LYS A 159 -11.22 24.35 5.29
CA LYS A 159 -12.23 23.34 5.70
C LYS A 159 -11.92 22.67 7.05
N HIS A 160 -10.64 22.46 7.37
CA HIS A 160 -10.22 21.82 8.62
C HIS A 160 -9.11 22.58 9.34
N ALA A 161 -9.07 22.45 10.66
CA ALA A 161 -7.98 22.93 11.48
C ALA A 161 -7.58 21.93 12.56
N LEU A 162 -6.29 21.68 12.67
CA LEU A 162 -5.69 20.91 13.75
C LEU A 162 -5.36 21.84 14.91
N LEU A 163 -5.98 21.60 16.04
CA LEU A 163 -5.79 22.30 17.29
C LEU A 163 -4.95 21.46 18.24
N VAL A 164 -4.02 22.11 18.95
CA VAL A 164 -3.17 21.45 19.94
C VAL A 164 -3.28 22.13 21.29
N LEU A 165 -3.24 21.34 22.36
CA LEU A 165 -3.20 21.81 23.73
C LEU A 165 -1.85 21.42 24.36
N HIS A 166 -1.04 22.40 24.71
CA HIS A 166 0.23 22.17 25.40
C HIS A 166 0.03 22.11 26.92
N TYR A 167 0.92 21.40 27.62
CA TYR A 167 0.99 21.45 29.07
C TYR A 167 1.25 22.88 29.55
N GLY A 168 0.49 23.33 30.56
CA GLY A 168 0.59 24.69 31.11
C GLY A 168 -0.16 25.78 30.31
N ILE A 169 -0.70 25.45 29.13
CA ILE A 169 -1.56 26.37 28.37
C ILE A 169 -3.03 25.99 28.59
N PRO A 170 -3.91 26.92 29.01
CA PRO A 170 -5.30 26.61 29.33
C PRO A 170 -6.25 26.63 28.12
N ARG A 171 -5.72 26.70 26.90
CA ARG A 171 -6.52 26.80 25.66
C ARG A 171 -5.83 26.09 24.49
N TYR A 172 -6.65 25.60 23.57
CA TYR A 172 -6.19 25.10 22.28
C TYR A 172 -5.58 26.23 21.45
N ILE A 173 -4.59 25.90 20.64
CA ILE A 173 -3.96 26.80 19.68
C ILE A 173 -3.99 26.13 18.31
N PRO A 174 -4.36 26.85 17.23
CA PRO A 174 -4.23 26.33 15.88
C PRO A 174 -2.78 25.94 15.59
N SER A 175 -2.57 24.68 15.22
CA SER A 175 -1.28 24.17 14.78
C SER A 175 -1.16 24.16 13.26
N LYS A 176 -2.24 23.81 12.56
CA LYS A 176 -2.26 23.71 11.10
C LYS A 176 -3.68 23.83 10.54
N PHE A 177 -3.79 24.39 9.34
CA PHE A 177 -5.05 24.52 8.61
C PHE A 177 -4.97 23.73 7.29
N PHE A 178 -6.12 23.21 6.82
CA PHE A 178 -6.23 22.42 5.60
C PHE A 178 -7.42 22.87 4.75
N LYS A 179 -7.16 23.27 3.52
CA LYS A 179 -8.17 23.82 2.59
C LYS A 179 -9.28 22.82 2.28
N ASN A 180 -8.94 21.54 2.23
CA ASN A 180 -9.84 20.44 1.85
C ASN A 180 -9.41 19.11 2.49
N ASP A 181 -10.18 18.06 2.24
CA ASP A 181 -9.92 16.72 2.77
C ASP A 181 -8.61 16.15 2.25
N ASP A 182 -8.27 16.39 0.98
CA ASP A 182 -7.06 15.87 0.36
C ASP A 182 -5.81 16.34 1.08
N GLN A 183 -5.76 17.63 1.46
CA GLN A 183 -4.65 18.18 2.22
C GLN A 183 -4.55 17.57 3.62
N LEU A 184 -5.68 17.32 4.28
CA LEU A 184 -5.73 16.70 5.60
C LEU A 184 -5.27 15.23 5.55
N ILE A 185 -5.79 14.45 4.61
CA ILE A 185 -5.45 13.03 4.43
C ILE A 185 -3.97 12.90 4.07
N ASN A 186 -3.47 13.66 3.10
CA ASN A 186 -2.05 13.65 2.71
C ASN A 186 -1.14 14.03 3.88
N TYR A 187 -1.57 14.98 4.72
CA TYR A 187 -0.81 15.33 5.91
C TYR A 187 -0.77 14.20 6.94
N ALA A 188 -1.90 13.50 7.16
CA ALA A 188 -1.98 12.36 8.07
C ALA A 188 -1.11 11.18 7.58
N LEU A 189 -1.10 10.88 6.28
CA LEU A 189 -0.25 9.84 5.67
C LEU A 189 1.25 10.14 5.79
N LYS A 190 1.64 11.41 6.02
CA LYS A 190 3.03 11.81 6.28
C LYS A 190 3.43 11.70 7.76
N GLN A 191 2.48 11.49 8.67
CA GLN A 191 2.79 11.29 10.09
C GLN A 191 3.01 9.81 10.37
N SER A 192 4.18 9.44 10.90
CA SER A 192 4.57 8.05 11.20
C SER A 192 3.56 7.28 12.06
N VAL A 193 2.91 7.97 12.99
CA VAL A 193 1.93 7.38 13.92
C VAL A 193 0.59 7.13 13.25
N SER A 194 0.21 7.99 12.31
CA SER A 194 -1.10 7.94 11.65
C SER A 194 -1.07 7.08 10.40
N VAL A 195 0.06 7.01 9.70
CA VAL A 195 0.17 6.25 8.44
C VAL A 195 -0.06 4.76 8.65
N ASN A 196 0.47 4.15 9.70
CA ASN A 196 0.30 2.71 9.95
C ASN A 196 -1.16 2.35 10.22
N ASP A 197 -1.86 3.15 11.05
CA ASP A 197 -3.26 2.92 11.34
C ASP A 197 -4.15 3.18 10.12
N LEU A 198 -3.88 4.25 9.36
CA LEU A 198 -4.62 4.55 8.12
C LEU A 198 -4.45 3.44 7.08
N LEU A 199 -3.22 2.97 6.89
CA LEU A 199 -2.95 1.88 5.95
C LEU A 199 -3.47 0.55 6.46
N HIS A 200 -3.59 0.32 7.77
CA HIS A 200 -4.25 -0.88 8.26
C HIS A 200 -5.74 -0.88 7.87
N GLU A 201 -6.45 0.24 8.05
CA GLU A 201 -7.89 0.31 7.84
C GLU A 201 -8.27 0.50 6.36
N PHE A 202 -7.47 1.25 5.60
CA PHE A 202 -7.76 1.67 4.23
C PHE A 202 -6.67 1.24 3.23
N ASN A 203 -6.00 0.11 3.50
CA ASN A 203 -4.90 -0.40 2.66
C ASN A 203 -5.30 -0.47 1.18
N ASP A 204 -6.50 -0.96 0.93
CA ASP A 204 -7.01 -1.26 -0.41
C ASP A 204 -7.22 -0.03 -1.30
N ILE A 205 -7.37 1.15 -0.68
CA ILE A 205 -7.61 2.41 -1.37
C ILE A 205 -6.47 3.43 -1.22
N LEU A 206 -5.71 3.38 -0.13
CA LEU A 206 -4.60 4.31 0.14
C LEU A 206 -3.22 3.74 -0.20
N ASN A 207 -3.04 2.42 -0.27
CA ASN A 207 -1.72 1.84 -0.55
C ASN A 207 -1.46 1.80 -2.07
N PRO A 208 -0.50 2.60 -2.58
CA PRO A 208 -0.23 2.65 -4.01
C PRO A 208 0.25 1.31 -4.58
N GLN A 209 1.01 0.56 -3.78
CA GLN A 209 1.49 -0.77 -4.14
C GLN A 209 0.31 -1.73 -4.34
N TYR A 210 -0.68 -1.67 -3.43
CA TYR A 210 -1.86 -2.52 -3.52
C TYR A 210 -2.65 -2.22 -4.79
N LYS A 211 -2.90 -0.94 -5.09
CA LYS A 211 -3.59 -0.53 -6.33
C LYS A 211 -2.84 -0.96 -7.59
N PHE A 212 -1.52 -0.80 -7.60
CA PHE A 212 -0.71 -1.22 -8.74
C PHE A 212 -0.76 -2.74 -8.93
N ASN A 213 -0.68 -3.51 -7.84
CA ASN A 213 -0.80 -4.96 -7.88
C ASN A 213 -2.16 -5.41 -8.44
N GLN A 214 -3.27 -4.78 -8.02
CA GLN A 214 -4.60 -5.05 -8.62
C GLN A 214 -4.65 -4.73 -10.12
N TRP A 215 -4.00 -3.64 -10.53
CA TRP A 215 -3.91 -3.29 -11.95
C TRP A 215 -3.10 -4.33 -12.74
N ILE A 216 -2.00 -4.85 -12.19
CA ILE A 216 -1.21 -5.93 -12.78
C ILE A 216 -2.07 -7.19 -12.94
N GLU A 217 -2.76 -7.63 -11.89
CA GLU A 217 -3.64 -8.80 -11.92
C GLU A 217 -4.70 -8.67 -13.02
N THR A 218 -5.37 -7.51 -13.07
CA THR A 218 -6.41 -7.23 -14.07
C THR A 218 -5.84 -7.21 -15.48
N THR A 219 -4.70 -6.53 -15.68
CA THR A 219 -4.05 -6.41 -17.00
C THR A 219 -3.58 -7.76 -17.50
N TYR A 220 -3.00 -8.58 -16.61
CA TYR A 220 -2.51 -9.91 -16.96
C TYR A 220 -3.65 -10.83 -17.39
N GLU A 221 -4.77 -10.86 -16.66
CA GLU A 221 -5.95 -11.65 -17.04
C GLU A 221 -6.54 -11.18 -18.39
N LEU A 222 -6.59 -9.87 -18.63
CA LEU A 222 -7.02 -9.32 -19.92
C LEU A 222 -6.10 -9.73 -21.07
N GLU A 223 -4.78 -9.62 -20.91
CA GLU A 223 -3.80 -10.03 -21.91
C GLU A 223 -3.89 -11.53 -22.22
N LYS A 224 -4.14 -12.36 -21.20
CA LYS A 224 -4.32 -13.81 -21.36
C LYS A 224 -5.57 -14.15 -22.18
N VAL A 225 -6.72 -13.56 -21.83
CA VAL A 225 -7.98 -13.74 -22.58
C VAL A 225 -7.82 -13.29 -24.03
N GLN A 226 -7.11 -12.18 -24.28
CA GLN A 226 -6.83 -11.72 -25.64
C GLN A 226 -5.97 -12.72 -26.43
N LYS A 227 -4.91 -13.26 -25.82
CA LYS A 227 -4.05 -14.28 -26.46
C LYS A 227 -4.81 -15.58 -26.74
N ASP A 228 -5.63 -16.05 -25.82
CA ASP A 228 -6.44 -17.26 -26.00
C ASP A 228 -7.46 -17.09 -27.14
N ASN A 229 -8.11 -15.92 -27.22
CA ASN A 229 -9.02 -15.60 -28.32
C ASN A 229 -8.31 -15.50 -29.67
N LEU A 230 -7.11 -14.91 -29.71
CA LEU A 230 -6.28 -14.87 -30.93
C LEU A 230 -5.84 -16.27 -31.36
N ALA A 231 -5.42 -17.12 -30.42
CA ALA A 231 -5.03 -18.51 -30.70
C ALA A 231 -6.22 -19.35 -31.18
N GLN A 232 -7.40 -19.18 -30.58
CA GLN A 232 -8.63 -19.82 -31.06
C GLN A 232 -8.99 -19.36 -32.47
N ASN A 233 -8.95 -18.05 -32.75
CA ASN A 233 -9.23 -17.51 -34.09
C ASN A 233 -8.26 -18.04 -35.16
N GLN A 234 -6.97 -18.15 -34.84
CA GLN A 234 -5.97 -18.76 -35.74
C GLN A 234 -6.21 -20.27 -35.96
N LYS A 235 -6.66 -21.00 -34.92
CA LYS A 235 -7.05 -22.41 -35.03
C LYS A 235 -8.30 -22.58 -35.91
N PHE A 236 -9.27 -21.66 -35.83
CA PHE A 236 -10.44 -21.67 -36.71
C PHE A 236 -10.10 -21.34 -38.17
N GLU A 237 -9.23 -20.35 -38.42
CA GLU A 237 -8.78 -20.03 -39.79
C GLU A 237 -8.01 -21.18 -40.45
N SER A 238 -7.10 -21.83 -39.71
CA SER A 238 -6.36 -22.99 -40.22
C SER A 238 -7.26 -24.20 -40.49
N THR A 239 -8.32 -24.40 -39.68
CA THR A 239 -9.31 -25.46 -39.91
C THR A 239 -10.18 -25.16 -41.15
N LYS A 240 -10.61 -23.91 -41.36
CA LYS A 240 -11.34 -23.49 -42.57
C LYS A 240 -10.50 -23.64 -43.85
N LYS A 241 -9.19 -23.39 -43.80
CA LYS A 241 -8.29 -23.62 -44.93
C LYS A 241 -8.13 -25.10 -45.29
N LYS A 242 -8.26 -26.02 -44.32
CA LYS A 242 -8.20 -27.47 -44.55
C LYS A 242 -9.50 -28.09 -45.08
N MET A 243 -10.64 -27.42 -44.94
CA MET A 243 -11.94 -27.91 -45.44
C MET A 243 -12.23 -27.54 -46.91
N LYS A 244 -11.30 -26.89 -47.61
CA LYS A 244 -11.36 -26.77 -49.08
C LYS A 244 -10.66 -27.96 -49.72
N MET A 245 -11.40 -29.05 -49.90
CA MET A 245 -11.14 -30.08 -50.91
C MET A 245 -12.40 -30.25 -51.75
#